data_AF-A0A2G6P6F5-F1
#
_entry.id   AF-A0A2G6P6F5-F1
#
_cell.length_a   1.000
_cell.length_b   1.000
_cell.length_c   1.000
_cell.angle_alpha   90.00
_cell.angle_beta   90.00
_cell.angle_gamma   90.00
#
_symmetry.space_group_name_H-M   'P 1'
#
loop_
_entity.id
_entity.type
_entity.pdbx_description
1 polymer ?
#
loop_
_entity_poly.entity_id
_entity_poly.type
_entity_poly.pdbx_seq_one_letter_code
_entity_poly.pdbx_strand_id
1 'polypeptide(L)'
;MANIVELRELDEAKLEEMLEDAREALFKLRFRDASAQLEDYAQIKVIRREIAQLLTVLNMRQKAVEAAVSVEDIAAVLEGKAWEATARFDYEESAYQVEFVDDGGAELASASVNLNKKKLQGRRARQTKAQPQLVTSYKVAG
;
A
#
# COMPACT_ATOMS: atom_id res chain seq x y z
N MET A 1 -6.97 -9.05 -16.80
CA MET A 1 -6.80 -9.08 -15.34
C MET A 1 -5.38 -8.63 -15.08
N ALA A 2 -5.19 -7.47 -14.45
CA ALA A 2 -3.87 -7.01 -14.07
C ALA A 2 -3.24 -7.99 -13.06
N ASN A 3 -1.97 -8.33 -13.27
CA ASN A 3 -1.22 -9.12 -12.30
C ASN A 3 -0.81 -8.23 -11.12
N ILE A 4 -0.84 -8.76 -9.90
CA ILE A 4 -0.43 -7.99 -8.71
C ILE A 4 1.02 -7.53 -8.79
N VAL A 5 1.87 -8.26 -9.53
CA VAL A 5 3.27 -7.88 -9.77
C VAL A 5 3.33 -6.59 -10.58
N GLU A 6 2.61 -6.54 -11.70
CA GLU A 6 2.52 -5.36 -12.58
C GLU A 6 1.97 -4.15 -11.83
N LEU A 7 0.92 -4.33 -11.01
CA LEU A 7 0.35 -3.25 -10.21
C LEU A 7 1.33 -2.66 -9.20
N ARG A 8 2.29 -3.45 -8.69
CA ARG A 8 3.27 -2.94 -7.72
C ARG A 8 4.35 -2.06 -8.36
N GLU A 9 4.58 -2.21 -9.65
CA GLU A 9 5.56 -1.46 -10.44
C GLU A 9 5.02 -0.10 -10.91
N LEU A 10 3.70 0.07 -10.92
CA LEU A 10 3.05 1.33 -11.32
C LEU A 10 3.19 2.42 -10.26
N ASP A 11 3.21 3.67 -10.73
CA ASP A 11 3.16 4.84 -9.86
C ASP A 11 1.80 4.97 -9.16
N GLU A 12 1.78 5.67 -8.02
CA GLU A 12 0.58 5.84 -7.21
C GLU A 12 -0.56 6.53 -7.97
N ALA A 13 -0.26 7.64 -8.66
CA ALA A 13 -1.23 8.35 -9.50
C ALA A 13 -1.87 7.42 -10.57
N LYS A 14 -1.07 6.51 -11.15
CA LYS A 14 -1.59 5.57 -12.15
C LYS A 14 -2.51 4.52 -11.54
N LEU A 15 -2.19 4.05 -10.33
CA LEU A 15 -3.04 3.12 -9.60
C LEU A 15 -4.38 3.75 -9.20
N GLU A 16 -4.38 5.02 -8.84
CA GLU A 16 -5.60 5.77 -8.52
C GLU A 16 -6.47 5.98 -9.75
N GLU A 17 -5.89 6.40 -10.88
CA GLU A 17 -6.60 6.53 -12.16
C GLU A 17 -7.27 5.20 -12.56
N MET A 18 -6.51 4.09 -12.52
CA MET A 18 -7.05 2.75 -12.82
C MET A 18 -8.16 2.33 -11.85
N LEU A 19 -8.09 2.75 -10.58
CA LEU A 19 -9.10 2.45 -9.59
C LEU A 19 -10.40 3.22 -9.85
N GLU A 20 -10.30 4.48 -10.29
CA GLU A 20 -11.46 5.28 -10.70
C GLU A 20 -12.13 4.70 -11.94
N ASP A 21 -11.35 4.36 -12.97
CA ASP A 21 -11.83 3.71 -14.19
C ASP A 21 -12.55 2.39 -13.89
N ALA A 22 -11.96 1.55 -13.04
CA ALA A 22 -12.57 0.27 -12.65
C ALA A 22 -13.88 0.47 -11.87
N ARG A 23 -13.98 1.50 -11.02
CA ARG A 23 -15.22 1.85 -10.30
C ARG A 23 -16.29 2.34 -11.26
N GLU A 24 -15.94 3.17 -12.24
CA GLU A 24 -16.88 3.65 -13.25
C GLU A 24 -17.38 2.49 -14.13
N ALA A 25 -16.49 1.58 -14.54
CA ALA A 25 -16.84 0.37 -15.26
C ALA A 25 -17.81 -0.51 -14.45
N LEU A 26 -17.55 -0.70 -13.16
CA LEU A 26 -18.46 -1.44 -12.27
C LEU A 26 -19.83 -0.76 -12.16
N PHE A 27 -19.88 0.57 -12.08
CA PHE A 27 -21.13 1.32 -12.05
C PHE A 27 -21.95 1.09 -13.33
N LYS A 28 -21.31 1.22 -14.50
CA LYS A 28 -21.93 0.97 -15.81
C LYS A 28 -22.47 -0.47 -15.92
N LEU A 29 -21.70 -1.46 -15.45
CA LEU A 29 -22.14 -2.86 -15.44
C LEU A 29 -23.35 -3.09 -14.54
N ARG A 30 -23.36 -2.51 -13.33
CA ARG A 30 -24.50 -2.60 -12.39
C ARG A 30 -25.75 -1.90 -12.92
N PHE A 31 -25.58 -0.81 -13.67
CA PHE A 31 -26.69 -0.14 -14.32
C PHE A 31 -27.34 -1.01 -15.41
N ARG A 32 -26.51 -1.68 -16.24
CA ARG A 32 -27.00 -2.64 -17.26
C ARG A 32 -27.66 -3.87 -16.63
N ASP A 33 -27.07 -4.37 -15.54
CA ASP A 33 -27.61 -5.49 -14.74
C ASP A 33 -29.02 -5.16 -14.21
N ALA A 34 -29.18 -3.99 -13.57
CA ALA A 34 -30.48 -3.52 -13.08
C ALA A 34 -31.51 -3.32 -14.20
N SER A 35 -31.06 -2.98 -15.42
CA SER A 35 -31.91 -2.81 -16.60
C SER A 35 -32.20 -4.14 -17.32
N ALA A 36 -31.70 -5.27 -16.82
CA ALA A 36 -31.76 -6.59 -17.46
C ALA A 36 -31.19 -6.63 -18.89
N GLN A 37 -30.21 -5.76 -19.19
CA GLN A 37 -29.53 -5.65 -20.49
C GLN A 37 -28.09 -6.17 -20.45
N LEU A 38 -27.69 -6.81 -19.35
CA LEU A 38 -26.34 -7.35 -19.22
C LEU A 38 -26.26 -8.74 -19.84
N GLU A 39 -25.36 -8.90 -20.81
CA GLU A 39 -25.09 -10.18 -21.47
C GLU A 39 -24.06 -11.01 -20.69
N ASP A 40 -23.01 -10.36 -20.16
CA ASP A 40 -21.89 -11.02 -19.48
C ASP A 40 -21.81 -10.62 -17.99
N TYR A 41 -22.40 -11.48 -17.13
CA TYR A 41 -22.38 -11.32 -15.68
C TYR A 41 -21.01 -11.64 -15.05
N ALA A 42 -20.13 -12.35 -15.75
CA ALA A 42 -18.81 -12.69 -15.23
C ALA A 42 -17.94 -11.43 -15.08
N GLN A 43 -18.15 -10.40 -15.92
CA GLN A 43 -17.41 -9.13 -15.86
C GLN A 43 -17.54 -8.44 -14.51
N ILE A 44 -18.71 -8.48 -13.86
CA ILE A 44 -18.89 -7.88 -12.53
C ILE A 44 -17.93 -8.51 -11.51
N LYS A 45 -17.69 -9.82 -11.59
CA LYS A 45 -16.75 -10.51 -10.71
C LYS A 45 -15.29 -10.13 -11.03
N VAL A 46 -14.95 -10.02 -12.32
CA VAL A 46 -13.62 -9.64 -12.77
C VAL A 46 -13.27 -8.23 -12.30
N ILE A 47 -14.13 -7.25 -12.56
CA ILE A 47 -13.90 -5.85 -12.17
C ILE A 47 -13.84 -5.69 -10.64
N ARG A 48 -14.70 -6.38 -9.88
CA ARG A 48 -14.58 -6.36 -8.40
C ARG A 48 -13.24 -6.89 -7.90
N ARG A 49 -12.70 -7.93 -8.55
CA ARG A 49 -11.38 -8.48 -8.19
C ARG A 49 -10.27 -7.49 -8.50
N GLU A 50 -10.34 -6.82 -9.64
CA GLU A 50 -9.39 -5.78 -10.05
C GLU A 50 -9.39 -4.60 -9.06
N ILE A 51 -10.56 -4.08 -8.70
CA ILE A 51 -10.70 -3.05 -7.66
C ILE A 51 -10.06 -3.52 -6.34
N ALA A 52 -10.33 -4.77 -5.92
CA ALA A 52 -9.77 -5.31 -4.69
C ALA A 52 -8.23 -5.41 -4.75
N GLN A 53 -7.66 -5.77 -5.90
CA GLN A 53 -6.20 -5.83 -6.09
C GLN A 53 -5.57 -4.43 -6.01
N LEU A 54 -6.13 -3.45 -6.71
CA LEU A 54 -5.67 -2.05 -6.69
C LEU A 54 -5.70 -1.49 -5.26
N LEU A 55 -6.84 -1.63 -4.56
CA LEU A 55 -6.97 -1.22 -3.16
C LEU A 55 -5.99 -1.93 -2.24
N THR A 56 -5.68 -3.20 -2.51
CA THR A 56 -4.71 -3.95 -1.71
C THR A 56 -3.31 -3.37 -1.86
N VAL A 57 -2.88 -3.03 -3.08
CA VAL A 57 -1.55 -2.43 -3.32
C VAL A 57 -1.44 -1.08 -2.64
N LEU A 58 -2.41 -0.18 -2.84
CA LEU A 58 -2.44 1.14 -2.20
C LEU A 58 -2.42 1.03 -0.67
N ASN A 59 -3.25 0.17 -0.10
CA ASN A 59 -3.30 -0.05 1.36
C ASN A 59 -1.99 -0.63 1.91
N MET A 60 -1.32 -1.54 1.18
CA MET A 60 -0.03 -2.05 1.62
C MET A 60 1.05 -0.96 1.58
N ARG A 61 1.06 -0.08 0.57
CA ARG A 61 1.95 1.09 0.54
C ARG A 61 1.70 2.00 1.75
N GLN A 62 0.44 2.34 2.00
CA GLN A 62 0.05 3.15 3.15
C GLN A 62 0.51 2.53 4.48
N LYS A 63 0.31 1.22 4.67
CA LYS A 63 0.75 0.50 5.88
C LYS A 63 2.27 0.46 6.03
N ALA A 64 3.00 0.40 4.92
CA ALA A 64 4.45 0.47 4.97
C ALA A 64 4.90 1.84 5.47
N VAL A 65 4.30 2.93 4.97
CA VAL A 65 4.55 4.29 5.44
C VAL A 65 4.21 4.45 6.91
N GLU A 66 3.02 4.01 7.34
CA GLU A 66 2.59 4.08 8.75
C GLU A 66 3.58 3.32 9.68
N ALA A 67 4.02 2.14 9.26
CA ALA A 67 5.00 1.36 10.02
C ALA A 67 6.37 2.04 10.08
N ALA A 68 6.81 2.68 8.99
CA ALA A 68 8.06 3.44 8.97
C ALA A 68 7.98 4.68 9.87
N VAL A 69 6.89 5.47 9.80
CA VAL A 69 6.67 6.65 10.65
C VAL A 69 6.61 6.30 12.14
N SER A 70 6.19 5.07 12.49
CA SER A 70 6.16 4.62 13.90
C SER A 70 7.55 4.45 14.56
N VAL A 71 8.64 4.53 13.79
CA VAL A 71 10.00 4.49 14.32
C VAL A 71 10.36 5.86 14.90
N GLU A 72 10.77 5.89 16.18
CA GLU A 72 11.04 7.12 16.93
C GLU A 72 12.06 8.04 16.22
N ASP A 73 13.15 7.48 15.69
CA ASP A 73 14.19 8.26 15.00
C ASP A 73 13.71 8.89 13.69
N ILE A 74 12.84 8.19 12.95
CA ILE A 74 12.25 8.73 11.72
C ILE A 74 11.23 9.80 12.08
N ALA A 75 10.36 9.53 13.05
CA ALA A 75 9.36 10.48 13.53
C ALA A 75 9.99 11.80 13.97
N ALA A 76 11.13 11.75 14.66
CA ALA A 76 11.85 12.94 15.11
C ALA A 76 12.35 13.83 13.96
N VAL A 77 12.73 13.25 12.81
CA VAL A 77 13.21 14.02 11.65
C VAL A 77 12.06 14.57 10.80
N LEU A 78 10.93 13.88 10.79
CA LEU A 78 9.71 14.32 10.13
C LEU A 78 8.95 15.39 10.93
N GLU A 79 9.20 15.48 12.24
CA GLU A 79 8.48 16.41 13.12
C GLU A 79 8.69 17.88 12.70
N GLY A 80 7.58 18.56 12.40
CA GLY A 80 7.59 19.98 12.04
C GLY A 80 8.02 20.29 10.59
N LYS A 81 8.26 19.27 9.75
CA LYS A 81 8.54 19.43 8.31
C LYS A 81 7.35 18.96 7.46
N ALA A 82 7.19 19.56 6.30
CA ALA A 82 6.37 19.00 5.25
C ALA A 82 7.17 17.91 4.54
N TRP A 83 6.56 16.76 4.29
CA TRP A 83 7.24 15.62 3.71
C TRP A 83 6.29 14.83 2.81
N GLU A 84 6.87 14.20 1.81
CA GLU A 84 6.21 13.23 0.95
C GLU A 84 6.87 11.86 1.15
N ALA A 85 6.07 10.79 1.09
CA ALA A 85 6.55 9.43 1.25
C ALA A 85 6.28 8.61 -0.01
N THR A 86 7.32 7.95 -0.53
CA THR A 86 7.18 6.99 -1.63
C THR A 86 7.45 5.59 -1.11
N ALA A 87 6.52 4.67 -1.33
CA ALA A 87 6.64 3.27 -0.93
C ALA A 87 6.67 2.34 -2.15
N ARG A 88 7.81 1.68 -2.38
CA ARG A 88 7.98 0.67 -3.44
C ARG A 88 8.23 -0.71 -2.85
N PHE A 89 7.74 -1.75 -3.51
CA PHE A 89 7.98 -3.12 -3.07
C PHE A 89 9.26 -3.65 -3.72
N ASP A 90 10.23 -4.04 -2.89
CA ASP A 90 11.44 -4.72 -3.31
C ASP A 90 11.23 -6.25 -3.23
N TYR A 91 11.42 -6.91 -4.37
CA TYR A 91 11.24 -8.37 -4.47
C TYR A 91 12.44 -9.17 -3.97
N GLU A 92 13.66 -8.61 -4.02
CA GLU A 92 14.87 -9.26 -3.53
C GLU A 92 14.86 -9.31 -2.00
N GLU A 93 14.52 -8.19 -1.37
CA GLU A 93 14.40 -8.08 0.09
C GLU A 93 13.04 -8.54 0.62
N SER A 94 12.05 -8.74 -0.27
CA SER A 94 10.66 -9.05 0.07
C SER A 94 10.06 -8.07 1.09
N ALA A 95 10.40 -6.79 0.93
CA ALA A 95 10.07 -5.69 1.84
C ALA A 95 9.60 -4.46 1.06
N TYR A 96 8.88 -3.57 1.72
CA TYR A 96 8.57 -2.25 1.18
C TYR A 96 9.71 -1.29 1.55
N GLN A 97 10.36 -0.71 0.55
CA GLN A 97 11.26 0.43 0.73
C GLN A 97 10.42 1.69 0.75
N VAL A 98 10.50 2.41 1.87
CA VAL A 98 9.82 3.67 2.10
C VAL A 98 10.87 4.76 2.15
N GLU A 99 10.73 5.76 1.29
CA GLU A 99 11.59 6.94 1.24
C GLU A 99 10.76 8.16 1.62
N PHE A 100 11.30 8.99 2.51
CA PHE A 100 10.72 10.25 2.92
C PHE A 100 11.55 11.40 2.36
N VAL A 101 10.92 12.32 1.65
CA VAL A 101 11.54 13.50 1.06
C VAL A 101 10.89 14.77 1.59
N ASP A 102 11.68 15.84 1.73
CA ASP A 102 11.20 17.20 2.02
C ASP A 102 10.57 17.84 0.77
N ASP A 103 9.93 19.00 0.93
CA ASP A 103 9.33 19.79 -0.17
C ASP A 103 10.36 20.14 -1.27
N GLY A 104 11.64 20.21 -0.91
CA GLY A 104 12.76 20.44 -1.83
C GLY A 104 13.32 19.17 -2.49
N GLY A 105 12.75 17.99 -2.24
CA GLY A 105 13.21 16.70 -2.77
C GLY A 105 14.46 16.13 -2.07
N ALA A 106 14.86 16.70 -0.93
CA ALA A 106 15.96 16.15 -0.13
C ALA A 106 15.49 14.94 0.68
N GLU A 107 16.26 13.84 0.66
CA GLU A 107 15.97 12.65 1.47
C GLU A 107 16.08 12.97 2.97
N LEU A 108 15.00 12.77 3.71
CA LEU A 108 14.93 12.93 5.16
C LEU A 108 15.19 11.61 5.88
N ALA A 109 14.60 10.53 5.38
CA ALA A 109 14.76 9.19 5.95
C ALA A 109 14.39 8.11 4.92
N SER A 110 14.91 6.90 5.10
CA SER A 110 14.54 5.72 4.36
C SER A 110 14.37 4.51 5.30
N ALA A 111 13.44 3.61 4.98
CA ALA A 111 13.13 2.44 5.80
C ALA A 111 12.74 1.23 4.95
N SER A 112 13.24 0.04 5.31
CA SER A 112 12.77 -1.23 4.76
C SER A 112 11.77 -1.88 5.70
N VAL A 113 10.52 -2.03 5.24
CA VAL A 113 9.37 -2.49 6.02
C VAL A 113 8.86 -3.83 5.51
N ASN A 114 8.97 -4.87 6.33
CA ASN A 114 8.43 -6.18 6.01
C ASN A 114 7.04 -6.39 6.63
N LEU A 115 6.00 -6.15 5.82
CA LEU A 115 4.60 -6.32 6.21
C LEU A 115 4.17 -7.79 6.36
N ASN A 116 4.96 -8.74 5.87
CA ASN A 116 4.65 -10.17 5.94
C ASN A 116 5.10 -10.81 7.26
N LYS A 117 5.73 -10.06 8.16
CA LYS A 117 6.19 -10.59 9.44
C LYS A 117 4.99 -11.07 10.26
N LYS A 118 4.95 -12.38 10.50
CA LYS A 118 3.83 -13.05 11.16
C LYS A 118 3.60 -12.45 12.55
N LYS A 119 2.41 -11.90 12.80
CA LYS A 119 1.96 -11.59 14.16
C LYS A 119 2.02 -12.89 14.97
N LEU A 120 2.68 -12.88 16.13
CA LEU A 120 2.55 -13.95 17.11
C LEU A 120 1.05 -14.13 17.37
N GLN A 121 0.55 -15.37 17.24
CA GLN A 121 -0.86 -15.71 17.47
C GLN A 121 -1.00 -16.52 18.77
N GLY A 122 -2.19 -16.49 19.36
CA GLY A 122 -2.53 -17.31 20.53
C GLY A 122 -2.06 -16.75 21.89
N ARG A 123 -1.92 -17.64 22.88
CA ARG A 123 -1.64 -17.28 24.28
C ARG A 123 -0.34 -16.48 24.46
N ARG A 124 0.66 -16.72 23.61
CA ARG A 124 1.93 -15.96 23.55
C ARG A 124 1.71 -14.49 23.15
N ALA A 125 0.80 -14.23 22.20
CA ALA A 125 0.47 -12.87 21.76
C ALA A 125 -0.24 -12.04 22.85
N ARG A 126 -1.07 -12.70 23.68
CA ARG A 126 -1.77 -12.02 24.79
C ARG A 126 -0.83 -11.56 25.91
N GLN A 127 0.34 -12.19 26.05
CA GLN A 127 1.33 -11.82 27.06
C GLN A 127 2.21 -10.65 26.59
N THR A 128 2.55 -10.59 25.31
CA THR A 128 3.30 -9.49 24.72
C THR A 128 2.35 -8.52 24.01
N LYS A 129 1.97 -7.41 24.67
CA LYS A 129 1.26 -6.29 24.03
C LYS A 129 2.09 -5.55 22.97
N ALA A 130 3.35 -5.92 22.78
CA ALA A 130 4.23 -5.32 21.79
C ALA A 130 3.75 -5.63 20.37
N GLN A 131 3.57 -4.58 19.57
CA GLN A 131 3.33 -4.71 18.14
C GLN A 131 4.53 -5.39 17.46
N PRO A 132 4.34 -6.18 16.39
CA PRO A 132 5.47 -6.76 15.67
C PRO A 132 6.36 -5.64 15.14
N GLN A 133 7.68 -5.75 15.32
CA GLN A 133 8.63 -4.86 14.66
C GLN A 133 8.63 -5.16 13.15
N LEU A 134 7.85 -4.38 12.39
CA LEU A 134 7.68 -4.53 10.94
C LEU A 134 8.86 -3.89 10.17
N VAL A 135 9.49 -2.87 10.73
CA VAL A 135 10.68 -2.23 10.15
C VAL A 135 11.90 -3.11 10.40
N THR A 136 12.64 -3.42 9.33
CA THR A 136 13.80 -4.31 9.34
C THR A 136 15.11 -3.51 9.40
N SER A 137 15.16 -2.41 8.66
CA SER A 137 16.27 -1.45 8.65
C SER A 137 15.70 -0.06 8.40
N TYR A 138 16.39 0.97 8.91
CA TYR A 138 16.10 2.35 8.59
C TYR A 138 17.38 3.17 8.60
N LYS A 139 17.35 4.28 7.88
CA LYS A 139 18.41 5.28 7.79
C LYS A 139 17.76 6.65 7.89
N VAL A 140 18.38 7.53 8.66
CA VAL A 140 17.93 8.91 8.84
C VAL A 140 19.01 9.82 8.27
N ALA A 141 18.62 10.87 7.56
CA ALA A 141 19.55 11.91 7.13
C ALA A 141 20.00 12.70 8.37
N GLY A 142 21.32 12.70 8.61
CA GLY A 142 21.96 13.37 9.75
C GLY A 142 22.17 14.86 9.55
#